data_AF-A0A4Y7ZPD3-F1
#
_entry.id   AF-A0A4Y7ZPD3-F1
#
_cell.length_a   1.000
_cell.length_b   1.000
_cell.length_c   1.000
_cell.angle_alpha   90.00
_cell.angle_beta   90.00
_cell.angle_gamma   90.00
#
_symmetry.space_group_name_H-M   'P 1'
#
loop_
_entity.id
_entity.type
_entity.pdbx_description
1 polymer ?
#
loop_
_entity_poly.entity_id
_entity_poly.type
_entity_poly.pdbx_seq_one_letter_code
_entity_poly.pdbx_strand_id
1 'polypeptide(L)'
;MESQEKKPIHYALTEKWFYKVSLTWGIILLAAGLLSIGILQGIITVVVFGLMSFMGYWLLKTMFGFQNLNKTFITQKIFSIFLGIFWYVAVFTSTNCILITIWSLSMGQYEASYFTFACAFVPLGWALAVSHQWNLKSNFKL
;
A
#
# COMPACT_ATOMS: atom_id res chain seq x y z
N MET A 1 -24.06 -25.65 2.10
CA MET A 1 -23.30 -24.92 3.14
C MET A 1 -22.04 -24.39 2.49
N GLU A 2 -22.07 -23.17 1.95
CA GLU A 2 -20.86 -22.56 1.40
C GLU A 2 -19.91 -22.22 2.55
N SER A 3 -18.70 -22.80 2.51
CA SER A 3 -17.65 -22.46 3.45
C SER A 3 -17.36 -20.98 3.30
N GLN A 4 -17.62 -20.19 4.34
CA GLN A 4 -17.09 -18.84 4.43
C GLN A 4 -15.56 -18.94 4.30
N GLU A 5 -15.06 -18.60 3.13
CA GLU A 5 -13.64 -18.68 2.81
C GLU A 5 -12.89 -17.75 3.78
N LYS A 6 -12.12 -18.34 4.70
CA LYS A 6 -11.39 -17.58 5.72
C LYS A 6 -10.44 -16.59 5.04
N LYS A 7 -10.32 -15.39 5.62
CA LYS A 7 -9.37 -14.39 5.16
C LYS A 7 -7.95 -14.96 5.08
N PRO A 8 -7.29 -14.86 3.92
CA PRO A 8 -5.90 -15.27 3.79
C PRO A 8 -5.03 -14.59 4.85
N ILE A 9 -4.12 -15.38 5.45
CA ILE A 9 -3.27 -14.94 6.57
C ILE A 9 -2.48 -13.67 6.22
N HIS A 10 -2.01 -13.56 4.98
CA HIS A 10 -1.23 -12.40 4.51
C HIS A 10 -2.04 -11.09 4.51
N TYR A 11 -3.35 -11.12 4.25
CA TYR A 11 -4.20 -9.92 4.37
C TYR A 11 -4.43 -9.53 5.84
N ALA A 12 -4.65 -10.52 6.72
CA ALA A 12 -4.82 -10.26 8.14
C ALA A 12 -3.53 -9.69 8.77
N LEU A 13 -2.37 -10.19 8.34
CA LEU A 13 -1.06 -9.64 8.71
C LEU A 13 -0.90 -8.21 8.19
N THR A 14 -1.27 -7.94 6.92
CA THR A 14 -1.16 -6.60 6.33
C THR A 14 -1.94 -5.57 7.16
N GLU A 15 -3.19 -5.85 7.54
CA GLU A 15 -3.99 -4.94 8.39
C GLU A 15 -3.37 -4.71 9.78
N LYS A 16 -2.84 -5.75 10.40
CA LYS A 16 -2.25 -5.67 11.75
C LYS A 16 -0.94 -4.88 11.78
N TRP A 17 -0.11 -5.04 10.75
CA TRP A 17 1.22 -4.44 10.72
C TRP A 17 1.24 -3.08 10.02
N PHE A 18 0.32 -2.78 9.11
CA PHE A 18 0.32 -1.55 8.32
C PHE A 18 0.45 -0.29 9.17
N TYR A 19 -0.35 -0.16 10.25
CA TYR A 19 -0.28 1.02 11.11
C TYR A 19 1.09 1.17 11.79
N LYS A 20 1.64 0.07 12.33
CA LYS A 20 2.96 0.07 12.96
C LYS A 20 4.05 0.41 11.95
N VAL A 21 3.99 -0.19 10.77
CA VAL A 21 4.95 0.06 9.69
C VAL A 21 4.84 1.51 9.24
N SER A 22 3.64 2.06 9.04
CA SER A 22 3.40 3.45 8.61
C SER A 22 3.93 4.46 9.60
N LEU A 23 3.71 4.24 10.90
CA LEU A 23 4.22 5.13 11.94
C LEU A 23 5.74 5.09 12.02
N THR A 24 6.35 3.90 12.03
CA THR A 24 7.81 3.77 12.01
C THR A 24 8.41 4.39 10.74
N TRP A 25 7.79 4.21 9.58
CA TRP A 25 8.24 4.78 8.31
C TRP A 25 8.20 6.31 8.31
N GLY A 26 7.10 6.89 8.80
CA GLY A 26 6.94 8.33 8.92
C GLY A 26 8.00 8.96 9.84
N ILE A 27 8.33 8.29 10.94
CA ILE A 27 9.41 8.71 11.85
C ILE A 27 10.77 8.65 11.15
N ILE A 28 11.07 7.56 10.42
CA ILE A 28 12.33 7.43 9.66
C ILE A 28 12.44 8.52 8.59
N LEU A 29 11.36 8.78 7.85
CA LEU A 29 11.30 9.86 6.86
C LEU A 29 11.53 11.22 7.51
N LEU A 30 10.88 11.51 8.64
CA LEU A 30 11.08 12.78 9.34
C LEU A 30 12.53 12.93 9.82
N ALA A 31 13.08 11.89 10.45
CA ALA A 31 14.47 11.90 10.93
C ALA A 31 15.46 12.08 9.79
N ALA A 32 15.32 11.32 8.69
CA ALA A 32 16.18 11.45 7.52
C ALA A 32 16.02 12.83 6.85
N GLY A 33 14.81 13.37 6.77
CA GLY A 33 14.58 14.70 6.22
C GLY A 33 15.26 15.80 7.05
N LEU A 34 15.11 15.75 8.37
CA LEU A 34 15.74 16.68 9.31
C LEU A 34 17.27 16.61 9.28
N LEU A 35 17.84 15.41 9.10
CA LEU A 35 19.29 15.18 9.15
C LEU A 35 20.00 15.41 7.80
N SER A 36 19.31 15.27 6.66
CA SER A 36 20.01 15.15 5.35
C SER A 36 19.71 16.26 4.33
N ILE A 37 18.51 16.86 4.34
CA ILE A 37 18.02 17.71 3.22
C ILE A 37 17.53 19.08 3.71
N GLY A 38 17.44 19.28 5.04
CA GLY A 38 16.92 20.48 5.66
C GLY A 38 15.46 20.34 6.12
N ILE A 39 15.10 21.13 7.12
CA ILE A 39 13.83 21.01 7.86
C ILE A 39 12.61 21.11 6.94
N LEU A 40 12.63 22.01 5.96
CA LEU A 40 11.51 22.25 5.05
C LEU A 40 11.26 21.06 4.12
N GLN A 41 12.30 20.52 3.46
CA GLN A 41 12.19 19.31 2.64
C GLN A 41 11.73 18.09 3.46
N GLY A 42 12.23 17.92 4.68
CA GLY A 42 11.81 16.82 5.54
C GLY A 42 10.32 16.85 5.89
N ILE A 43 9.79 18.02 6.23
CA ILE A 43 8.36 18.20 6.52
C ILE A 43 7.51 17.94 5.26
N ILE A 44 7.90 18.51 4.12
CA ILE A 44 7.19 18.33 2.84
C ILE A 44 7.07 16.85 2.49
N THR A 45 8.14 16.07 2.64
CA THR A 45 8.10 14.65 2.28
C THR A 45 7.22 13.82 3.22
N VAL A 46 7.13 14.16 4.51
CA VAL A 46 6.17 13.50 5.42
C VAL A 46 4.73 13.82 5.04
N VAL A 47 4.45 15.06 4.59
CA VAL A 47 3.12 15.44 4.07
C VAL A 47 2.81 14.70 2.77
N VAL A 48 3.75 14.65 1.83
CA VAL A 48 3.63 13.90 0.58
C VAL A 48 3.42 12.41 0.86
N PHE A 49 4.16 11.83 1.81
CA PHE A 49 3.97 10.45 2.27
C PHE A 49 2.54 10.20 2.77
N GLY A 50 2.00 11.10 3.60
CA GLY A 50 0.62 11.00 4.10
C GLY A 50 -0.41 11.02 2.97
N LEU A 51 -0.26 11.98 2.03
CA LEU A 51 -1.12 12.12 0.86
C LEU A 51 -1.07 10.87 -0.04
N MET A 52 0.14 10.38 -0.32
CA MET A 52 0.40 9.22 -1.17
C MET A 52 -0.21 7.93 -0.58
N SER A 53 -0.09 7.75 0.74
CA SER A 53 -0.70 6.62 1.46
C SER A 53 -2.23 6.66 1.39
N PHE A 54 -2.82 7.86 1.53
CA PHE A 54 -4.27 8.05 1.45
C PHE A 54 -4.79 7.85 0.01
N MET A 55 -4.12 8.42 -0.98
CA MET A 55 -4.48 8.29 -2.40
C MET A 55 -4.43 6.83 -2.86
N GLY A 56 -3.40 6.08 -2.46
CA GLY A 56 -3.27 4.67 -2.81
C GLY A 56 -4.44 3.84 -2.28
N TYR A 57 -4.84 4.06 -1.03
CA TYR A 57 -6.01 3.41 -0.45
C TYR A 57 -7.31 3.79 -1.20
N TRP A 58 -7.51 5.08 -1.45
CA TRP A 58 -8.75 5.60 -2.01
C TRP A 58 -8.95 5.17 -3.47
N LEU A 59 -7.90 5.21 -4.30
CA LEU A 59 -7.96 4.81 -5.71
C LEU A 59 -8.44 3.37 -5.87
N LEU A 60 -7.84 2.43 -5.13
CA LEU A 60 -8.25 1.02 -5.20
C LEU A 60 -9.63 0.78 -4.59
N LYS A 61 -9.97 1.48 -3.50
CA LYS A 61 -11.33 1.43 -2.95
C LYS A 61 -12.37 1.84 -3.98
N THR A 62 -12.10 2.90 -4.75
CA THR A 62 -12.98 3.40 -5.79
C THR A 62 -13.06 2.43 -6.97
N MET A 63 -11.93 1.90 -7.44
CA MET A 63 -11.91 0.88 -8.51
C MET A 63 -12.71 -0.37 -8.14
N PHE A 64 -12.53 -0.89 -6.92
CA PHE A 64 -13.32 -2.03 -6.44
C PHE A 64 -14.78 -1.66 -6.18
N GLY A 65 -15.07 -0.42 -5.77
CA GLY A 65 -16.43 0.11 -5.70
C GLY A 65 -17.14 0.09 -7.06
N PHE A 66 -16.47 0.55 -8.12
CA PHE A 66 -16.99 0.48 -9.49
C PHE A 66 -17.17 -0.96 -9.98
N GLN A 67 -16.26 -1.88 -9.63
CA GLN A 67 -16.41 -3.30 -9.95
C GLN A 67 -17.59 -3.94 -9.19
N ASN A 68 -17.80 -3.56 -7.93
CA ASN A 68 -18.93 -4.01 -7.10
C ASN A 68 -20.28 -3.46 -7.57
N LEU A 69 -20.31 -2.36 -8.32
CA LEU A 69 -21.54 -1.86 -8.94
C LEU A 69 -21.87 -2.63 -10.25
N ASN A 70 -20.86 -3.25 -10.87
CA ASN A 70 -20.97 -4.02 -12.11
C ASN A 70 -20.85 -5.55 -11.87
N LYS A 71 -21.53 -6.07 -10.84
CA LYS A 71 -21.44 -7.49 -10.41
C LYS A 71 -21.78 -8.51 -11.49
N THR A 72 -22.55 -8.11 -12.50
CA THR A 72 -22.97 -8.97 -13.61
C THR A 72 -21.78 -9.53 -14.41
N PHE A 73 -20.63 -8.84 -14.41
CA PHE A 73 -19.46 -9.24 -15.19
C PHE A 73 -18.36 -9.95 -14.38
N ILE A 74 -18.35 -9.84 -13.05
CA ILE A 74 -17.24 -10.31 -12.21
C ILE A 74 -17.75 -11.33 -11.19
N THR A 75 -17.36 -12.59 -11.39
CA THR A 75 -17.62 -13.67 -10.41
C THR A 75 -16.72 -13.53 -9.18
N GLN A 76 -17.19 -14.05 -8.04
CA GLN A 76 -16.45 -14.04 -6.77
C GLN A 76 -15.04 -14.68 -6.87
N LYS A 77 -14.90 -15.71 -7.71
CA LYS A 77 -13.61 -16.39 -7.95
C LYS A 77 -12.62 -15.46 -8.66
N ILE A 78 -13.07 -14.77 -9.71
CA ILE A 78 -12.27 -13.80 -10.46
C ILE A 78 -11.87 -12.63 -9.57
N PHE A 79 -12.80 -12.09 -8.79
CA PHE A 79 -12.53 -11.01 -7.84
C PHE A 79 -11.44 -11.38 -6.82
N SER A 80 -11.49 -12.61 -6.29
CA SER A 80 -10.49 -13.11 -5.33
C SER A 80 -9.09 -13.23 -5.92
N ILE A 81 -8.99 -13.65 -7.18
CA ILE A 81 -7.73 -13.73 -7.93
C ILE A 81 -7.18 -12.32 -8.15
N PHE A 82 -8.02 -11.37 -8.56
CA PHE A 82 -7.61 -9.97 -8.71
C PHE A 82 -7.07 -9.39 -7.41
N LEU A 83 -7.75 -9.59 -6.28
CA LEU A 83 -7.24 -9.16 -4.97
C LEU A 83 -5.84 -9.74 -4.71
N GLY A 84 -5.63 -11.04 -4.96
CA GLY A 84 -4.32 -11.67 -4.79
C GLY A 84 -3.23 -11.04 -5.65
N ILE A 85 -3.51 -10.81 -6.94
CA ILE A 85 -2.56 -10.17 -7.87
C ILE A 85 -2.24 -8.75 -7.41
N PHE A 86 -3.25 -7.94 -7.07
CA PHE A 86 -3.04 -6.57 -6.63
C PHE A 86 -2.23 -6.49 -5.34
N TRP A 87 -2.47 -7.37 -4.38
CA TRP A 87 -1.67 -7.45 -3.16
C TRP A 87 -0.21 -7.83 -3.46
N TYR A 88 0.00 -8.83 -4.34
CA TYR A 88 1.35 -9.24 -4.73
C TYR A 88 2.11 -8.10 -5.42
N VAL A 89 1.49 -7.45 -6.40
CA VAL A 89 2.08 -6.30 -7.11
C VAL A 89 2.39 -5.19 -6.12
N ALA A 90 1.48 -4.89 -5.19
CA ALA A 90 1.70 -3.91 -4.15
C ALA A 90 2.96 -4.21 -3.31
N VAL A 91 3.03 -5.40 -2.71
CA VAL A 91 4.19 -5.80 -1.88
C VAL A 91 5.48 -5.83 -2.69
N PHE A 92 5.43 -6.34 -3.92
CA PHE A 92 6.57 -6.40 -4.82
C PHE A 92 7.09 -5.01 -5.19
N THR A 93 6.21 -4.08 -5.58
CA THR A 93 6.60 -2.70 -5.92
C THR A 93 7.18 -1.98 -4.71
N SER A 94 6.56 -2.08 -3.53
CA SER A 94 7.12 -1.51 -2.30
C SER A 94 8.50 -2.05 -1.97
N THR A 95 8.71 -3.36 -2.14
CA THR A 95 10.02 -4.00 -1.92
C THR A 95 11.06 -3.47 -2.90
N ASN A 96 10.72 -3.34 -4.18
CA ASN A 96 11.64 -2.78 -5.19
C ASN A 96 11.98 -1.31 -4.90
N CYS A 97 11.02 -0.49 -4.47
CA CYS A 97 11.31 0.89 -4.06
C CYS A 97 12.31 0.96 -2.90
N ILE A 98 12.23 0.04 -1.94
CA ILE A 98 13.21 -0.06 -0.84
C ILE A 98 14.59 -0.46 -1.37
N LEU A 99 14.67 -1.45 -2.27
CA LEU A 99 15.93 -1.86 -2.87
C LEU A 99 16.59 -0.73 -3.68
N ILE A 100 15.79 0.00 -4.48
CA ILE A 100 16.24 1.18 -5.23
C ILE A 100 16.72 2.28 -4.27
N THR A 101 16.03 2.48 -3.14
CA THR A 101 16.47 3.42 -2.10
C THR A 101 17.86 3.05 -1.58
N ILE A 102 18.07 1.79 -1.20
CA ILE A 102 19.37 1.32 -0.68
C ILE A 102 20.47 1.48 -1.73
N TRP A 103 20.17 1.13 -2.99
CA TRP A 103 21.11 1.30 -4.10
C TRP A 103 21.45 2.78 -4.34
N SER A 104 20.45 3.65 -4.40
CA SER A 104 20.62 5.09 -4.60
C SER A 104 21.41 5.74 -3.45
N LEU A 105 21.22 5.28 -2.21
CA LEU A 105 22.01 5.72 -1.06
C LEU A 105 23.49 5.34 -1.20
N SER A 106 23.78 4.14 -1.69
CA SER A 106 25.17 3.70 -1.92
C SER A 106 25.90 4.53 -2.99
N MET A 107 25.15 5.15 -3.90
CA MET A 107 25.66 6.05 -4.94
C MET A 107 25.69 7.53 -4.50
N GLY A 108 25.39 7.84 -3.24
CA GLY A 108 25.37 9.21 -2.71
C GLY A 108 24.19 10.08 -3.19
N GLN A 109 23.16 9.47 -3.78
CA GLN A 109 21.99 10.18 -4.30
C GLN A 109 20.89 10.32 -3.23
N TYR A 110 21.16 11.14 -2.21
CA TYR A 110 20.31 11.23 -1.02
C TYR A 110 18.88 11.73 -1.30
N GLU A 111 18.70 12.71 -2.19
CA GLU A 111 17.36 13.24 -2.51
C GLU A 111 16.48 12.21 -3.26
N ALA A 112 17.04 11.55 -4.27
CA ALA A 112 16.34 10.53 -5.04
C ALA A 112 16.01 9.30 -4.18
N SER A 113 16.94 8.91 -3.30
CA SER A 113 16.72 7.87 -2.30
C SER A 113 15.56 8.21 -1.38
N TYR A 114 15.55 9.43 -0.87
CA TYR A 114 14.53 9.91 0.06
C TYR A 114 13.13 9.94 -0.57
N PHE A 115 13.02 10.44 -1.80
CA PHE A 115 11.77 10.42 -2.55
C PHE A 115 11.30 8.99 -2.84
N THR A 116 12.19 8.11 -3.29
CA THR A 116 11.85 6.71 -3.61
C THR A 116 11.41 5.95 -2.36
N PHE A 117 12.02 6.23 -1.21
CA PHE A 117 11.65 5.65 0.07
C PHE A 117 10.25 6.10 0.53
N ALA A 118 9.88 7.35 0.27
CA ALA A 118 8.52 7.84 0.53
C ALA A 118 7.49 7.21 -0.42
N CYS A 119 7.84 7.05 -1.70
CA CYS A 119 6.99 6.44 -2.72
C CYS A 119 6.72 4.94 -2.47
N ALA A 120 7.62 4.23 -1.78
CA ALA A 120 7.45 2.83 -1.40
C ALA A 120 6.17 2.56 -0.58
N PHE A 121 5.54 3.61 -0.02
CA PHE A 121 4.32 3.50 0.77
C PHE A 121 3.02 3.55 -0.04
N VAL A 122 3.04 4.08 -1.27
CA VAL A 122 1.87 4.06 -2.17
C VAL A 122 1.37 2.62 -2.39
N PRO A 123 2.23 1.66 -2.78
CA PRO A 123 1.80 0.30 -2.98
C PRO A 123 1.48 -0.40 -1.65
N LEU A 124 2.06 -0.01 -0.51
CA LEU A 124 1.61 -0.52 0.80
C LEU A 124 0.17 -0.11 1.11
N GLY A 125 -0.22 1.13 0.77
CA GLY A 125 -1.62 1.58 0.85
C GLY A 125 -2.55 0.74 -0.02
N TRP A 126 -2.06 0.26 -1.17
CA TRP A 126 -2.79 -0.67 -2.04
C TRP A 126 -3.00 -2.04 -1.38
N ALA A 127 -1.95 -2.61 -0.78
CA ALA A 127 -2.03 -3.87 -0.06
C ALA A 127 -3.04 -3.81 1.09
N LEU A 128 -3.12 -2.67 1.81
CA LEU A 128 -4.13 -2.44 2.84
C LEU A 128 -5.54 -2.37 2.25
N ALA A 129 -5.74 -1.62 1.17
CA ALA A 129 -7.04 -1.51 0.51
C ALA A 129 -7.55 -2.88 0.06
N VAL A 130 -6.70 -3.68 -0.58
CA VAL A 130 -7.02 -5.05 -0.98
C VAL A 130 -7.40 -5.92 0.22
N SER A 131 -6.63 -5.84 1.30
CA SER A 131 -6.89 -6.59 2.53
C SER A 131 -8.25 -6.23 3.14
N HIS A 132 -8.63 -4.96 3.08
CA HIS A 132 -9.93 -4.49 3.57
C HIS A 132 -11.09 -4.91 2.66
N GLN A 133 -10.88 -4.88 1.34
CA GLN A 133 -11.87 -5.32 0.34
C GLN A 133 -12.18 -6.81 0.42
N TRP A 134 -11.25 -7.64 0.92
CA TRP A 134 -11.53 -9.04 1.21
C TRP A 134 -12.73 -9.21 2.17
N ASN A 135 -12.88 -8.33 3.16
CA ASN A 135 -13.99 -8.40 4.11
C ASN A 135 -15.33 -8.02 3.46
N LEU A 136 -15.30 -7.28 2.35
CA LEU A 136 -16.48 -6.88 1.58
C LEU A 136 -16.88 -7.93 0.53
N LYS A 137 -16.07 -8.99 0.34
CA LYS A 137 -16.38 -10.11 -0.54
C LYS A 137 -17.71 -10.80 -0.20
N SER A 138 -18.13 -10.75 1.07
CA SER A 138 -19.44 -11.26 1.52
C SER A 138 -20.64 -10.50 0.94
N ASN A 139 -20.44 -9.33 0.35
CA ASN A 139 -21.48 -8.55 -0.32
C ASN A 139 -21.73 -8.99 -1.77
N PHE A 140 -20.89 -9.86 -2.32
CA PHE A 140 -21.17 -10.59 -3.55
C PHE A 140 -22.05 -11.80 -3.23
N LYS A 141 -23.26 -11.55 -2.72
CA LYS A 141 -24.29 -12.57 -2.69
C LYS A 141 -24.91 -12.64 -4.08
N LEU A 142 -24.71 -13.77 -4.75
CA LEU A 142 -25.65 -14.31 -5.74
C LEU A 142 -26.41 -15.43 -5.04
#